data_AF-A0A0N4URI4-F1
#
_entry.id   AF-A0A0N4URI4-F1
#
_cell.length_a   1.000
_cell.length_b   1.000
_cell.length_c   1.000
_cell.angle_alpha   90.00
_cell.angle_beta   90.00
_cell.angle_gamma   90.00
#
_symmetry.space_group_name_H-M   'P 1'
#
loop_
_entity.id
_entity.type
_entity.pdbx_description
1 polymer ?
#
loop_
_entity_poly.entity_id
_entity_poly.type
_entity_poly.pdbx_seq_one_letter_code
_entity_poly.pdbx_strand_id
1 'polypeptide(L)'
;MLRLVFFFISLIHVVNSGGVQIVTCAVTVGAVQRPSIHAHRCTNRDDRVCNEIFKNGANNGEIAATLAAQANPQVNYLVSDLCENPTLRNLALRECSSHCAFCCKTKQFDCPNAAGAEGACQRLYNEDNLCSDQRLNDIALEDVTHMWTLR
;
A
#
# COMPACT_ATOMS: atom_id res chain seq x y z
N MET A 1 -5.47 -8.91 -41.92
CA MET A 1 -4.65 -9.19 -40.72
C MET A 1 -4.02 -7.93 -40.11
N LEU A 2 -3.64 -6.92 -40.90
CA LEU A 2 -2.99 -5.68 -40.40
C LEU A 2 -3.85 -4.80 -39.47
N ARG A 3 -5.19 -4.86 -39.56
CA ARG A 3 -6.10 -4.07 -38.70
C ARG A 3 -6.08 -4.48 -37.22
N LEU A 4 -5.78 -5.76 -36.91
CA LEU A 4 -5.74 -6.24 -35.52
C LEU A 4 -4.52 -5.67 -34.76
N VAL A 5 -3.39 -5.50 -35.44
CA VAL A 5 -2.14 -5.03 -34.81
C VAL A 5 -2.26 -3.59 -34.30
N PHE A 6 -2.94 -2.70 -35.04
CA PHE A 6 -3.16 -1.31 -34.60
C PHE A 6 -4.10 -1.18 -33.40
N PHE A 7 -5.09 -2.07 -33.26
CA PHE A 7 -5.95 -2.09 -32.07
C PHE A 7 -5.14 -2.48 -30.83
N PHE A 8 -4.25 -3.48 -30.92
CA PHE A 8 -3.40 -3.85 -29.78
C PHE A 8 -2.41 -2.74 -29.41
N ILE A 9 -1.82 -2.02 -30.38
CA ILE A 9 -0.91 -0.90 -30.10
C ILE A 9 -1.67 0.31 -29.50
N SER A 10 -2.94 0.51 -29.85
CA SER A 10 -3.74 1.59 -29.25
C SER A 10 -4.11 1.31 -27.79
N LEU A 11 -4.14 0.04 -27.36
CA LEU A 11 -4.40 -0.33 -25.96
C LEU A 11 -3.18 -0.15 -25.03
N ILE A 12 -1.96 -0.08 -25.57
CA ILE A 12 -0.75 0.22 -24.77
C ILE A 12 -0.45 1.73 -24.68
N HIS A 13 -1.10 2.57 -25.48
CA HIS A 13 -0.98 4.02 -25.37
C HIS A 13 -2.16 4.53 -24.54
N VAL A 14 -1.86 5.14 -23.39
CA VAL A 14 -2.79 5.69 -22.38
C VAL A 14 -3.11 4.73 -21.22
N VAL A 15 -2.07 4.23 -20.56
CA VAL A 15 -2.06 4.28 -19.09
C VAL A 15 -1.04 5.32 -18.72
N ASN A 16 -1.53 6.56 -18.56
CA ASN A 16 -0.72 7.65 -18.04
C ASN A 16 -0.51 7.37 -16.56
N SER A 17 0.47 6.52 -16.23
CA SER A 17 0.80 6.14 -14.86
C SER A 17 1.57 7.25 -14.15
N GLY A 18 1.01 8.46 -14.12
CA GLY A 18 1.45 9.46 -13.17
C GLY A 18 1.04 9.03 -11.77
N GLY A 19 1.82 9.45 -10.76
CA GLY A 19 1.42 9.25 -9.38
C GLY A 19 0.04 9.89 -9.12
N VAL A 20 -0.96 9.08 -8.77
CA VAL A 20 -2.28 9.55 -8.31
C VAL A 20 -2.28 9.66 -6.80
N GLN A 21 -3.16 10.50 -6.26
CA GLN A 21 -3.35 10.57 -4.81
C GLN A 21 -3.89 9.23 -4.31
N ILE A 22 -3.32 8.76 -3.20
CA ILE A 22 -3.83 7.57 -2.52
C ILE A 22 -5.29 7.79 -2.08
N VAL A 23 -6.14 6.80 -2.32
CA VAL A 23 -7.55 6.80 -1.87
C VAL A 23 -7.76 5.66 -0.89
N THR A 24 -7.30 4.47 -1.24
CA THR A 24 -7.39 3.29 -0.37
C THR A 24 -6.36 3.42 0.75
N CYS A 25 -6.75 3.21 2.01
CA CYS A 25 -5.92 3.47 3.19
C CYS A 25 -5.55 4.94 3.43
N ALA A 26 -6.14 5.90 2.70
CA ALA A 26 -5.84 7.31 2.91
C ALA A 26 -6.45 7.84 4.21
N VAL A 27 -5.68 8.66 4.93
CA VAL A 27 -6.12 9.51 6.04
C VAL A 27 -5.76 10.96 5.73
N THR A 28 -6.63 11.86 6.16
CA THR A 28 -6.38 13.29 6.03
C THR A 28 -5.54 13.79 7.21
N VAL A 29 -4.35 14.32 6.92
CA VAL A 29 -3.47 14.95 7.90
C VAL A 29 -3.35 16.43 7.52
N GLY A 30 -4.05 17.29 8.26
CA GLY A 30 -4.16 18.70 7.88
C GLY A 30 -4.89 18.86 6.54
N ALA A 31 -4.20 19.37 5.52
CA ALA A 31 -4.74 19.56 4.17
C ALA A 31 -4.29 18.50 3.15
N VAL A 32 -3.59 17.43 3.59
CA VAL A 32 -3.03 16.41 2.69
C VAL A 32 -3.53 15.00 2.99
N GLN A 33 -3.59 14.17 1.94
CA GLN A 33 -3.88 12.73 2.03
C GLN A 33 -2.59 11.93 2.18
N ARG A 34 -2.53 11.10 3.22
CA ARG A 34 -1.38 10.23 3.53
C ARG A 34 -1.87 8.82 3.82
N PRO A 35 -1.06 7.77 3.65
CA PRO A 35 -1.43 6.43 4.08
C PRO A 35 -1.62 6.38 5.61
N SER A 36 -2.65 5.68 6.07
CA SER A 36 -2.91 5.46 7.51
C SER A 36 -1.79 4.68 8.20
N ILE A 37 -1.11 3.83 7.42
CA ILE A 37 0.07 3.07 7.81
C ILE A 37 1.14 3.34 6.77
N HIS A 38 2.34 3.71 7.21
CA HIS A 38 3.46 3.99 6.31
C HIS A 38 3.72 2.81 5.36
N ALA A 39 3.92 3.09 4.07
CA ALA A 39 4.15 2.08 3.04
C ALA A 39 5.29 1.09 3.36
N HIS A 40 6.35 1.55 4.01
CA HIS A 40 7.49 0.71 4.40
C HIS A 40 7.21 -0.24 5.58
N ARG A 41 6.04 -0.17 6.21
CA ARG A 41 5.67 -1.04 7.35
C ARG A 41 5.20 -2.42 6.90
N CYS A 42 4.81 -2.56 5.65
CA CYS A 42 4.60 -3.86 5.02
C CYS A 42 5.63 -4.07 3.91
N THR A 43 5.76 -5.30 3.44
CA THR A 43 6.73 -5.66 2.40
C THR A 43 5.98 -6.14 1.16
N ASN A 44 6.52 -5.80 -0.01
CA ASN A 44 6.10 -6.45 -1.25
C ASN A 44 6.59 -7.90 -1.27
N ARG A 45 5.91 -8.76 -2.02
CA ARG A 45 6.39 -10.12 -2.24
C ARG A 45 7.61 -10.15 -3.16
N ASP A 46 7.58 -9.33 -4.22
CA ASP A 46 8.69 -9.17 -5.15
C ASP A 46 8.72 -7.71 -5.65
N ASP A 47 9.69 -6.94 -5.18
CA ASP A 47 9.84 -5.54 -5.55
C ASP A 47 10.05 -5.34 -7.05
N ARG A 48 10.68 -6.28 -7.76
CA ARG A 48 10.92 -6.14 -9.21
C ARG A 48 9.61 -6.25 -9.97
N VAL A 49 8.77 -7.22 -9.60
CA VAL A 49 7.44 -7.39 -10.18
C VAL A 49 6.56 -6.19 -9.87
N CYS A 50 6.58 -5.71 -8.63
CA CYS A 50 5.77 -4.56 -8.22
C CYS A 50 6.20 -3.27 -8.92
N ASN A 51 7.50 -3.03 -9.07
CA ASN A 51 8.03 -1.90 -9.82
C ASN A 51 7.66 -1.96 -11.31
N GLU A 52 7.57 -3.15 -11.90
CA GLU A 52 7.22 -3.29 -13.32
C GLU A 52 5.71 -3.14 -13.56
N ILE A 53 4.87 -3.70 -12.69
CA ILE A 53 3.41 -3.65 -12.82
C ILE A 53 2.85 -2.31 -12.36
N PHE A 54 3.34 -1.76 -11.25
CA PHE A 54 2.81 -0.55 -10.61
C PHE A 54 3.81 0.60 -10.70
N LYS A 55 4.27 0.95 -11.91
CA LYS A 55 5.24 2.02 -12.12
C LYS A 55 4.74 3.35 -11.54
N ASN A 56 5.63 4.03 -10.81
CA ASN A 56 5.37 5.32 -10.14
C ASN A 56 5.51 6.53 -11.09
N GLY A 57 5.46 6.30 -12.40
CA GLY A 57 5.76 7.28 -13.44
C GLY A 57 6.17 6.59 -14.73
N ALA A 58 5.87 7.20 -15.87
CA ALA A 58 6.32 6.77 -17.19
C ALA A 58 7.75 7.24 -17.52
N ASN A 59 8.21 8.30 -16.85
CA ASN A 59 9.54 8.88 -17.05
C ASN A 59 10.23 9.17 -15.70
N ASN A 60 11.55 9.40 -15.75
CA ASN A 60 12.36 9.67 -14.57
C ASN A 60 11.87 10.88 -13.76
N GLY A 61 11.26 11.88 -14.42
CA GLY A 61 10.72 13.07 -13.76
C GLY A 61 9.50 12.75 -12.90
N GLU A 62 8.56 11.96 -13.42
CA GLU A 62 7.38 11.49 -12.70
C GLU A 62 7.75 10.55 -11.55
N ILE A 63 8.69 9.62 -11.78
CA ILE A 63 9.20 8.73 -10.73
C ILE A 63 9.81 9.55 -9.59
N ALA A 64 10.64 10.55 -9.92
CA ALA A 64 11.25 11.43 -8.93
C ALA A 64 10.19 12.27 -8.19
N ALA A 65 9.16 12.77 -8.88
CA ALA A 65 8.07 13.53 -8.29
C ALA A 65 7.25 12.67 -7.32
N THR A 66 6.91 11.44 -7.71
CA THR A 66 6.22 10.47 -6.84
C THR A 66 7.06 10.17 -5.60
N LEU A 67 8.35 9.85 -5.76
CA LEU A 67 9.23 9.56 -4.63
C LEU A 67 9.38 10.77 -3.69
N ALA A 68 9.51 11.98 -4.24
CA ALA A 68 9.56 13.21 -3.45
C ALA A 68 8.25 13.43 -2.67
N ALA A 69 7.10 13.11 -3.27
CA ALA A 69 5.81 13.22 -2.61
C ALA A 69 5.63 12.19 -1.48
N GLN A 70 6.16 10.99 -1.66
CA GLN A 70 6.17 9.96 -0.63
C GLN A 70 7.04 10.37 0.58
N ALA A 71 8.21 10.96 0.32
CA ALA A 71 9.15 11.41 1.34
C ALA A 71 8.68 12.67 2.11
N ASN A 72 7.96 13.59 1.46
CA ASN A 72 7.60 14.87 2.07
C ASN A 72 6.24 14.78 2.83
N PRO A 73 6.19 15.02 4.15
CA PRO A 73 4.96 14.99 4.96
C PRO A 73 3.95 16.09 4.64
N GLN A 74 4.37 17.16 3.98
CA GLN A 74 3.54 18.32 3.67
C GLN A 74 2.83 18.22 2.32
N VAL A 75 2.94 17.08 1.62
CA VAL A 75 2.31 16.87 0.31
C VAL A 75 1.53 15.57 0.28
N ASN A 76 0.53 15.53 -0.62
CA ASN A 76 -0.27 14.34 -0.86
C ASN A 76 0.62 13.18 -1.27
N TYR A 77 0.40 12.02 -0.64
CA TYR A 77 1.12 10.81 -0.98
C TYR A 77 0.64 10.29 -2.34
N LEU A 78 1.61 10.02 -3.23
CA LEU A 78 1.33 9.57 -4.58
C LEU A 78 1.69 8.08 -4.76
N VAL A 79 0.83 7.37 -5.49
CA VAL A 79 1.00 5.96 -5.88
C VAL A 79 0.70 5.81 -7.36
N SER A 80 1.11 4.70 -7.98
CA SER A 80 0.71 4.36 -9.35
C SER A 80 -0.82 4.38 -9.50
N ASP A 81 -1.34 4.93 -10.60
CA ASP A 81 -2.76 4.87 -10.96
C ASP A 81 -3.32 3.43 -10.99
N LEU A 82 -2.47 2.48 -11.37
CA LEU A 82 -2.76 1.05 -11.39
C LEU A 82 -3.01 0.47 -9.98
N CYS A 83 -2.48 1.09 -8.93
CA CYS A 83 -2.77 0.68 -7.55
C CYS A 83 -4.26 0.86 -7.22
N GLU A 84 -4.83 1.98 -7.63
CA GLU A 84 -6.24 2.30 -7.37
C GLU A 84 -7.20 1.67 -8.39
N ASN A 85 -6.69 1.07 -9.47
CA ASN A 85 -7.51 0.38 -10.46
C ASN A 85 -8.21 -0.84 -9.84
N PRO A 86 -9.55 -0.95 -9.87
CA PRO A 86 -10.28 -2.04 -9.22
C PRO A 86 -9.91 -3.44 -9.74
N THR A 87 -9.47 -3.55 -10.99
CA THR A 87 -9.04 -4.82 -11.61
C THR A 87 -7.70 -5.30 -11.05
N LEU A 88 -6.77 -4.38 -10.77
CA LEU A 88 -5.42 -4.70 -10.28
C LEU A 88 -5.27 -4.53 -8.77
N ARG A 89 -6.22 -3.86 -8.11
CA ARG A 89 -6.20 -3.61 -6.66
C ARG A 89 -6.03 -4.88 -5.84
N ASN A 90 -6.74 -5.95 -6.20
CA ASN A 90 -6.62 -7.24 -5.52
C ASN A 90 -5.25 -7.89 -5.69
N LEU A 91 -4.59 -7.65 -6.83
CA LEU A 91 -3.21 -8.09 -7.07
C LEU A 91 -2.24 -7.24 -6.24
N ALA A 92 -2.39 -5.91 -6.28
CA ALA A 92 -1.60 -4.98 -5.48
C ALA A 92 -1.67 -5.30 -3.98
N LEU A 93 -2.87 -5.58 -3.46
CA LEU A 93 -3.10 -5.95 -2.06
C LEU A 93 -2.34 -7.21 -1.63
N ARG A 94 -2.30 -8.23 -2.50
CA ARG A 94 -1.68 -9.52 -2.17
C ARG A 94 -0.18 -9.55 -2.40
N GLU A 95 0.29 -8.88 -3.44
CA GLU A 95 1.67 -9.01 -3.93
C GLU A 95 2.51 -7.74 -3.70
N CYS A 96 1.90 -6.56 -3.70
CA CYS A 96 2.57 -5.26 -3.75
C CYS A 96 2.06 -4.26 -2.72
N SER A 97 1.76 -4.76 -1.51
CA SER A 97 1.11 -3.97 -0.45
C SER A 97 1.92 -2.75 -0.02
N SER A 98 3.26 -2.84 -0.01
CA SER A 98 4.14 -1.72 0.31
C SER A 98 4.13 -0.68 -0.81
N HIS A 99 4.30 -1.15 -2.04
CA HIS A 99 4.42 -0.30 -3.23
C HIS A 99 3.19 0.57 -3.46
N CYS A 100 2.00 -0.01 -3.23
CA CYS A 100 0.72 0.68 -3.35
C CYS A 100 0.24 1.30 -2.03
N ALA A 101 1.05 1.30 -0.97
CA ALA A 101 0.69 1.81 0.36
C ALA A 101 -0.60 1.20 0.94
N PHE A 102 -0.87 -0.07 0.63
CA PHE A 102 -2.00 -0.84 1.15
C PHE A 102 -1.68 -1.61 2.42
N CYS A 103 -0.67 -1.18 3.18
CA CYS A 103 -0.34 -1.82 4.45
C CYS A 103 -1.56 -1.91 5.36
N CYS A 104 -2.44 -0.90 5.39
CA CYS A 104 -3.66 -0.93 6.23
C CYS A 104 -4.62 -2.10 5.95
N LYS A 105 -4.48 -2.78 4.80
CA LYS A 105 -5.29 -3.94 4.40
C LYS A 105 -4.58 -5.27 4.55
N THR A 106 -3.30 -5.29 4.94
CA THR A 106 -2.66 -6.56 5.26
C THR A 106 -3.17 -7.05 6.62
N LYS A 107 -3.13 -8.37 6.84
CA LYS A 107 -3.64 -8.98 8.08
C LYS A 107 -3.01 -8.46 9.37
N GLN A 108 -1.83 -7.86 9.27
CA GLN A 108 -1.12 -7.25 10.40
C GLN A 108 -1.76 -5.93 10.86
N PHE A 109 -2.50 -5.25 9.97
CA PHE A 109 -3.07 -3.92 10.22
C PHE A 109 -4.59 -3.88 10.04
N ASP A 110 -5.16 -4.83 9.29
CA ASP A 110 -6.61 -4.98 9.06
C ASP A 110 -7.23 -5.72 10.25
N CYS A 111 -7.49 -4.99 11.35
CA CYS A 111 -8.15 -5.51 12.55
C CYS A 111 -9.69 -5.44 12.39
N PRO A 112 -10.42 -6.55 12.11
CA PRO A 112 -11.87 -6.52 11.87
C PRO A 112 -12.72 -6.26 13.12
N ASN A 113 -12.20 -6.60 14.30
CA ASN A 113 -12.90 -6.45 15.58
C ASN A 113 -12.68 -5.08 16.24
N ALA A 114 -12.25 -4.08 15.45
CA ALA A 114 -11.88 -2.77 15.93
C ALA A 114 -13.07 -1.80 16.12
N ALA A 115 -14.32 -2.26 16.09
CA ALA A 115 -15.50 -1.40 16.33
C ALA A 115 -15.55 -0.72 17.73
N GLY A 116 -14.61 -1.02 18.62
CA GLY A 116 -14.28 -0.20 19.81
C GLY A 116 -12.77 -0.09 20.08
N ALA A 117 -11.95 -0.63 19.17
CA ALA A 117 -10.50 -0.79 19.28
C ALA A 117 -9.77 -0.30 18.01
N GLU A 118 -10.41 0.55 17.21
CA GLU A 118 -9.80 1.31 16.10
C GLU A 118 -8.58 2.10 16.58
N GLY A 119 -8.49 2.39 17.89
CA GLY A 119 -7.31 2.94 18.52
C GLY A 119 -6.32 1.93 19.11
N ALA A 120 -6.62 0.64 19.29
CA ALA A 120 -5.72 -0.28 20.01
C ALA A 120 -4.64 -0.88 19.10
N CYS A 121 -5.00 -1.56 18.00
CA CYS A 121 -3.99 -2.07 17.05
C CYS A 121 -3.09 -0.94 16.53
N GLN A 122 -3.69 0.20 16.18
CA GLN A 122 -2.97 1.34 15.61
C GLN A 122 -2.07 2.04 16.65
N ARG A 123 -2.43 2.05 17.95
CA ARG A 123 -1.55 2.53 19.03
C ARG A 123 -0.44 1.55 19.38
N LEU A 124 -0.74 0.25 19.48
CA LEU A 124 0.26 -0.78 19.78
C LEU A 124 1.37 -0.79 18.72
N TYR A 125 1.03 -0.50 17.46
CA TYR A 125 1.99 -0.48 16.35
C TYR A 125 2.71 0.86 16.15
N ASN A 126 2.04 2.00 16.38
CA ASN A 126 2.68 3.31 16.23
C ASN A 126 3.68 3.64 17.36
N GLU A 127 3.58 2.96 18.50
CA GLU A 127 4.68 2.97 19.46
C GLU A 127 5.77 2.01 18.97
N ASP A 128 6.84 2.55 18.40
CA ASP A 128 8.01 1.82 17.86
C ASP A 128 8.65 0.82 18.86
N ASN A 129 8.23 0.82 20.13
CA ASN A 129 8.80 0.01 21.20
C ASN A 129 7.97 -1.20 21.64
N LEU A 130 6.66 -1.30 21.35
CA LEU A 130 5.88 -2.41 21.90
C LEU A 130 6.23 -3.76 21.26
N CYS A 131 6.47 -3.80 19.94
CA CYS A 131 6.96 -5.04 19.30
C CYS A 131 8.45 -5.31 19.55
N SER A 132 9.20 -4.31 20.04
CA SER A 132 10.60 -4.48 20.44
C SER A 132 10.71 -5.00 21.89
N ASP A 133 9.65 -4.91 22.68
CA ASP A 133 9.59 -5.52 24.00
C ASP A 133 9.32 -7.02 23.87
N GLN A 134 10.29 -7.82 24.32
CA GLN A 134 10.27 -9.28 24.19
C GLN A 134 9.01 -9.90 24.83
N ARG A 135 8.46 -9.30 25.89
CA ARG A 135 7.26 -9.81 26.57
C ARG A 135 5.99 -9.60 25.75
N LEU A 136 5.92 -8.49 25.03
CA LEU A 136 4.79 -8.16 24.15
C LEU A 136 4.86 -8.94 22.83
N ASN A 137 6.07 -9.25 22.36
CA ASN A 137 6.27 -10.10 21.19
C ASN A 137 5.78 -11.54 21.44
N ASP A 138 6.03 -12.10 22.62
CA ASP A 138 5.51 -13.42 23.01
C ASP A 138 3.98 -13.45 23.07
N ILE A 139 3.35 -12.40 23.62
CA ILE A 139 1.87 -12.27 23.70
C ILE A 139 1.26 -12.09 22.31
N ALA A 140 1.87 -11.27 21.45
CA ALA A 140 1.40 -11.07 20.09
C ALA A 140 1.48 -12.37 19.27
N LEU A 141 2.51 -13.18 19.48
CA LEU A 141 2.63 -14.49 18.85
C LEU A 141 1.57 -15.47 19.37
N GLU A 142 1.31 -15.51 20.68
CA GLU A 142 0.25 -16.36 21.27
C GLU A 142 -1.13 -16.05 20.67
N ASP A 143 -1.51 -14.78 20.56
CA ASP A 143 -2.82 -14.38 20.00
C ASP A 143 -2.92 -14.69 18.50
N VAL A 144 -1.82 -14.57 17.75
CA VAL A 144 -1.80 -14.99 16.33
C VAL A 144 -1.98 -16.51 16.23
N THR A 145 -1.31 -17.32 17.05
CA THR A 145 -1.55 -18.78 17.08
C THR A 145 -2.97 -19.15 17.46
N HIS A 146 -3.64 -18.38 18.33
CA HIS A 146 -5.04 -18.58 18.65
C HIS A 146 -5.99 -18.24 17.50
N MET A 147 -5.63 -17.31 16.60
CA MET A 147 -6.40 -17.07 15.37
C MET A 147 -6.22 -18.16 14.31
N TRP A 148 -5.05 -18.79 14.21
CA TRP A 148 -4.82 -19.90 13.27
C TRP A 148 -5.45 -21.23 13.71
N THR A 149 -5.73 -21.39 15.00
CA THR A 149 -6.34 -22.62 15.55
C THR A 149 -7.87 -22.62 15.53
N LEU A 150 -8.52 -21.49 15.22
CA LEU A 150 -9.98 -21.40 15.10
C LEU A 150 -10.48 -21.43 13.64
N ARG A 151 -9.72 -22.02 12.72
CA ARG A 151 -10.18 -22.34 11.37
C ARG A 151 -9.97 -23.81 11.05
#